data_AF-A0A522Z170-F1
#
_entry.id   AF-A0A522Z170-F1
#
_cell.length_a   1.000
_cell.length_b   1.000
_cell.length_c   1.000
_cell.angle_alpha   90.00
_cell.angle_beta   90.00
_cell.angle_gamma   90.00
#
_symmetry.space_group_name_H-M   'P 1'
#
loop_
_entity.id
_entity.type
_entity.pdbx_description
1 polymer ?
#
loop_
_entity_poly.entity_id
_entity_poly.type
_entity_poly.pdbx_seq_one_letter_code
_entity_poly.pdbx_strand_id
1 'polypeptide(L)'
;MKKTLALLLLVTAVASPVRAQKAGDIGVGVILGSPTGGAAKLWLSDHQALSAGIGFSSSLAVYGDYLWHSWSVLPQPSEGRLPVYLGLGGQIRTLSPDEFGVRGVLGLAYWLPRNPVELFVEFVPVVRVAPWASVGLGGGIGLRYYFIKS
;
A
#
# COMPACT_ATOMS: atom_id res chain seq x y z
N MET A 1 6.02 40.22 -11.50
CA MET A 1 7.06 39.47 -12.24
C MET A 1 7.06 38.03 -11.79
N LYS A 2 6.78 37.13 -12.75
CA LYS A 2 7.25 35.74 -12.86
C LYS A 2 6.75 34.68 -11.85
N LYS A 3 5.82 33.86 -12.39
CA LYS A 3 5.77 32.37 -12.34
C LYS A 3 5.33 31.78 -10.99
N THR A 4 4.39 30.83 -10.86
CA THR A 4 3.65 29.91 -11.76
C THR A 4 2.62 29.23 -10.83
N LEU A 5 1.32 29.25 -11.12
CA LEU A 5 0.60 28.25 -11.91
C LEU A 5 0.62 26.82 -11.31
N ALA A 6 -0.58 26.22 -11.26
CA ALA A 6 -0.89 24.81 -11.06
C ALA A 6 -1.19 24.32 -9.63
N LEU A 7 -2.32 24.77 -9.06
CA LEU A 7 -3.12 23.94 -8.15
C LEU A 7 -4.51 23.72 -8.77
N LEU A 8 -4.52 23.12 -9.96
CA LEU A 8 -5.74 22.63 -10.59
C LEU A 8 -5.35 21.54 -11.60
N LEU A 9 -5.19 20.31 -11.12
CA LEU A 9 -5.29 19.10 -11.95
C LEU A 9 -6.24 18.16 -11.22
N LEU A 10 -7.52 18.28 -11.48
CA LEU A 10 -8.26 17.60 -12.56
C LEU A 10 -9.00 16.41 -11.94
N VAL A 11 -10.07 16.77 -11.23
CA VAL A 11 -11.20 15.90 -10.94
C VAL A 11 -11.89 15.61 -12.27
N THR A 12 -11.38 14.62 -13.01
CA THR A 12 -12.13 13.95 -14.09
C THR A 12 -11.90 12.45 -13.96
N ALA A 13 -12.54 11.84 -12.96
CA ALA A 13 -12.72 10.40 -12.96
C ALA A 13 -13.85 10.08 -13.95
N VAL A 14 -13.46 9.77 -15.19
CA VAL A 14 -14.33 9.13 -16.18
C VAL A 14 -14.79 7.81 -15.57
N ALA A 15 -16.10 7.59 -15.58
CA ALA A 15 -16.71 6.35 -15.10
C ALA A 15 -16.20 5.16 -15.94
N SER A 16 -15.25 4.41 -15.39
CA SER A 16 -14.80 3.15 -15.96
C SER A 16 -15.67 2.00 -15.45
N PRO A 17 -16.03 1.02 -16.29
CA PRO A 17 -16.79 -0.14 -15.85
C PRO A 17 -15.97 -0.95 -14.82
N VAL A 18 -16.67 -1.58 -13.89
CA VAL A 18 -16.11 -2.50 -12.88
C VAL A 18 -15.28 -3.57 -13.60
N ARG A 19 -13.96 -3.47 -13.54
CA ARG A 19 -13.04 -4.50 -14.04
C ARG A 19 -12.31 -5.11 -12.85
N ALA A 20 -12.25 -6.45 -12.83
CA ALA A 20 -11.39 -7.18 -11.90
C ALA A 20 -9.95 -6.67 -12.04
N GLN A 21 -9.26 -6.53 -10.91
CA GLN A 21 -7.85 -6.15 -10.84
C GLN A 21 -7.04 -7.02 -11.77
N LYS A 22 -6.33 -6.41 -12.72
CA LYS A 22 -5.51 -7.14 -13.68
C LYS A 22 -4.04 -6.99 -13.32
N ALA A 23 -3.27 -7.98 -13.73
CA ALA A 23 -1.83 -7.83 -13.80
C ALA A 23 -1.46 -6.53 -14.55
N GLY A 24 -0.64 -5.69 -13.93
CA GLY A 24 -0.23 -4.39 -14.44
C GLY A 24 -0.98 -3.18 -13.86
N ASP A 25 -2.04 -3.37 -13.07
CA ASP A 25 -2.72 -2.25 -12.40
C ASP A 25 -1.83 -1.65 -11.31
N ILE A 26 -1.62 -0.33 -11.36
CA ILE A 26 -0.80 0.41 -10.38
C ILE A 26 -1.70 1.29 -9.52
N GLY A 27 -1.64 1.06 -8.20
CA GLY A 27 -2.23 1.90 -7.18
C GLY A 27 -1.19 2.83 -6.57
N VAL A 28 -1.53 4.12 -6.41
CA VAL A 28 -0.72 5.09 -5.67
C VAL A 28 -1.59 5.80 -4.65
N GLY A 29 -1.06 6.03 -3.46
CA GLY A 29 -1.75 6.83 -2.46
C GLY A 29 -0.93 7.00 -1.21
N VAL A 30 -1.61 6.99 -0.07
CA VAL A 30 -1.04 7.36 1.23
C VAL A 30 -1.41 6.36 2.30
N ILE A 31 -0.54 6.26 3.30
CA ILE A 31 -0.77 5.51 4.54
C ILE A 31 -0.54 6.43 5.73
N LEU A 32 -1.44 6.37 6.71
CA LEU A 32 -1.36 7.03 7.99
C LEU A 32 -1.09 5.97 9.07
N GLY A 33 0.04 6.09 9.74
CA GLY A 33 0.51 5.09 10.71
C GLY A 33 2.02 5.16 10.93
N SER A 34 2.65 4.01 11.13
CA SER A 34 4.10 3.88 11.29
C SER A 34 4.68 2.97 10.20
N PRO A 35 5.24 3.55 9.11
CA PRO A 35 5.40 4.99 8.82
C PRO A 35 4.14 5.65 8.21
N THR A 36 4.04 6.97 8.32
CA THR A 36 3.05 7.80 7.60
C THR A 36 3.71 8.38 6.35
N GLY A 37 3.10 8.19 5.17
CA GLY A 37 3.66 8.69 3.92
C GLY A 37 3.01 8.14 2.67
N GLY A 38 3.80 8.05 1.59
CA GLY A 38 3.36 7.54 0.29
C GLY A 38 3.42 6.02 0.23
N ALA A 39 2.43 5.42 -0.42
CA ALA A 39 2.37 3.99 -0.68
C ALA A 39 1.95 3.72 -2.13
N ALA A 40 2.57 2.72 -2.75
CA ALA A 40 2.24 2.24 -4.07
C ALA A 40 2.03 0.72 -4.05
N LYS A 41 1.16 0.22 -4.92
CA LYS A 41 0.93 -1.22 -5.14
C LYS A 41 0.88 -1.50 -6.64
N LEU A 42 1.59 -2.52 -7.10
CA LEU A 42 1.54 -3.03 -8.48
C LEU A 42 0.99 -4.45 -8.44
N TRP A 43 -0.15 -4.68 -9.09
CA TRP A 43 -0.70 -6.02 -9.24
C TRP A 43 0.11 -6.83 -10.25
N LEU A 44 0.53 -8.03 -9.85
CA LEU A 44 1.23 -8.99 -10.71
C LEU A 44 0.27 -10.06 -11.27
N SER A 45 -0.79 -10.36 -10.53
CA SER A 45 -1.89 -11.27 -10.90
C SER A 45 -3.08 -11.00 -9.98
N ASP A 46 -4.21 -11.69 -10.18
CA ASP A 46 -5.42 -11.54 -9.35
C ASP A 46 -5.21 -11.85 -7.85
N HIS A 47 -4.09 -12.50 -7.51
CA HIS A 47 -3.76 -12.92 -6.15
C HIS A 47 -2.40 -12.41 -5.66
N GLN A 48 -1.61 -11.72 -6.48
CA GLN A 48 -0.24 -11.35 -6.11
C GLN A 48 0.07 -9.92 -6.50
N ALA A 49 0.78 -9.19 -5.64
CA ALA A 49 1.17 -7.81 -5.88
C ALA A 49 2.52 -7.47 -5.25
N LEU A 50 3.20 -6.46 -5.81
CA LEU A 50 4.30 -5.76 -5.15
C LEU A 50 3.75 -4.51 -4.48
N SER A 51 4.23 -4.22 -3.28
CA SER A 51 3.95 -2.99 -2.55
C SER A 51 5.25 -2.27 -2.25
N ALA A 52 5.23 -0.95 -2.29
CA ALA A 52 6.36 -0.12 -1.88
C ALA A 52 5.85 1.12 -1.15
N GLY A 53 6.66 1.66 -0.24
CA GLY A 53 6.30 2.89 0.43
C GLY A 53 7.49 3.63 1.01
N ILE A 54 7.25 4.91 1.26
CA ILE A 54 8.19 5.84 1.86
C ILE A 54 7.42 6.74 2.83
N GLY A 55 7.91 6.87 4.06
CA GLY A 55 7.23 7.68 5.05
C GLY A 55 8.02 7.91 6.32
N PHE A 56 7.42 8.67 7.21
CA PHE A 56 8.03 9.08 8.47
C PHE A 56 7.23 8.57 9.65
N SER A 57 7.92 8.16 10.71
CA SER A 57 7.34 8.13 12.06
C SER A 57 8.31 8.79 13.03
N SER A 58 9.32 8.06 13.50
CA SER A 58 10.47 8.60 14.23
C SER A 58 11.67 8.88 13.33
N SER A 59 11.74 8.23 12.18
CA SER A 59 12.72 8.44 11.12
C SER A 59 12.08 8.15 9.77
N LEU A 60 12.77 8.53 8.69
CA LEU A 60 12.41 8.10 7.35
C LEU A 60 12.55 6.58 7.25
N ALA A 61 11.52 5.93 6.74
CA ALA A 61 11.47 4.52 6.40
C ALA A 61 11.10 4.35 4.93
N VAL A 62 11.82 3.47 4.25
CA VAL A 62 11.50 2.98 2.89
C VAL A 62 11.28 1.48 2.98
N TYR A 63 10.26 0.96 2.32
CA TYR A 63 9.96 -0.47 2.35
C TYR A 63 9.44 -0.99 1.01
N GLY A 64 9.56 -2.30 0.84
CA GLY A 64 8.97 -3.05 -0.27
C GLY A 64 8.53 -4.42 0.20
N ASP A 65 7.35 -4.86 -0.23
CA ASP A 65 6.70 -6.10 0.19
C ASP A 65 6.14 -6.87 -1.03
N TYR A 66 6.25 -8.20 -1.00
CA TYR A 66 5.50 -9.10 -1.87
C TYR A 66 4.23 -9.55 -1.15
N LEU A 67 3.07 -9.40 -1.79
CA LEU A 67 1.77 -9.61 -1.19
C LEU A 67 0.99 -10.74 -1.88
N TRP A 68 0.35 -11.59 -1.08
CA TRP A 68 -0.59 -12.61 -1.52
C TRP A 68 -2.00 -12.29 -1.02
N HIS A 69 -2.95 -12.17 -1.94
CA HIS A 69 -4.34 -11.78 -1.66
C HIS A 69 -5.29 -12.97 -1.78
N SER A 70 -6.21 -13.08 -0.82
CA SER A 70 -7.33 -14.01 -0.86
C SER A 70 -8.67 -13.28 -0.76
N TRP A 71 -9.56 -13.61 -1.68
CA TRP A 71 -10.91 -13.04 -1.80
C TRP A 71 -11.99 -13.87 -1.10
N SER A 72 -11.62 -15.03 -0.54
CA SER A 72 -12.55 -16.01 0.02
C SER A 72 -12.40 -16.21 1.52
N VAL A 73 -11.40 -15.59 2.17
CA VAL A 73 -11.19 -15.70 3.63
C VAL A 73 -12.32 -15.04 4.42
N LEU A 74 -12.86 -13.93 3.91
CA LEU A 74 -13.97 -13.20 4.53
C LEU A 74 -15.20 -13.21 3.60
N PRO A 75 -16.42 -13.20 4.17
CA PRO A 75 -17.64 -12.97 3.41
C PRO A 75 -17.55 -11.67 2.62
N GLN A 76 -17.91 -11.72 1.33
CA GLN A 76 -17.88 -10.54 0.49
C GLN A 76 -19.13 -9.67 0.73
N PRO A 77 -18.97 -8.34 0.80
CA PRO A 77 -20.09 -7.42 0.91
C PRO A 77 -20.94 -7.41 -0.38
N SER A 78 -22.17 -6.89 -0.29
CA SER A 78 -23.08 -6.78 -1.45
C SER A 78 -22.55 -5.84 -2.53
N GLU A 79 -21.78 -4.82 -2.15
CA GLU A 79 -21.03 -3.96 -3.06
C GLU A 79 -19.56 -3.83 -2.64
N GLY A 80 -18.67 -3.75 -3.65
CA GLY A 80 -17.23 -3.62 -3.44
C GLY A 80 -16.55 -4.98 -3.31
N ARG A 81 -15.26 -5.00 -2.96
CA ARG A 81 -14.52 -6.24 -2.72
C ARG A 81 -13.65 -6.14 -1.48
N LEU A 82 -13.58 -7.20 -0.69
CA LEU A 82 -12.94 -7.23 0.61
C LEU A 82 -11.90 -8.36 0.69
N PRO A 83 -10.68 -8.20 0.15
CA PRO A 83 -9.63 -9.20 0.27
C PRO A 83 -8.86 -9.05 1.58
N VAL A 84 -8.42 -10.20 2.10
CA VAL A 84 -7.34 -10.26 3.11
C VAL A 84 -6.05 -10.57 2.37
N TYR A 85 -4.92 -10.05 2.85
CA TYR A 85 -3.62 -10.38 2.30
C TYR A 85 -2.56 -10.58 3.35
N LEU A 86 -1.60 -11.44 3.00
CA LEU A 86 -0.36 -11.63 3.72
C LEU A 86 0.79 -11.13 2.87
N GLY A 87 1.89 -10.74 3.49
CA GLY A 87 3.07 -10.32 2.75
C GLY A 87 4.37 -10.51 3.50
N LEU A 88 5.45 -10.50 2.72
CA LEU A 88 6.81 -10.56 3.20
C LEU A 88 7.64 -9.52 2.46
N GLY A 89 8.51 -8.81 3.17
CA GLY A 89 9.27 -7.73 2.58
C GLY A 89 10.46 -7.28 3.41
N GLY A 90 11.01 -6.13 3.02
CA GLY A 90 12.11 -5.48 3.71
C GLY A 90 11.83 -4.00 3.94
N GLN A 91 12.42 -3.44 4.99
CA GLN A 91 12.51 -1.99 5.19
C GLN A 91 13.94 -1.56 5.51
N ILE A 92 14.21 -0.31 5.20
CA ILE A 92 15.38 0.44 5.65
C ILE A 92 14.89 1.67 6.40
N ARG A 93 15.46 1.96 7.57
CA ARG A 93 15.20 3.19 8.33
C ARG A 93 16.47 4.01 8.56
N THR A 94 16.30 5.32 8.67
CA THR A 94 17.41 6.30 8.83
C THR A 94 17.76 6.64 10.28
N LEU A 95 17.26 5.88 11.27
CA LEU A 95 17.37 6.25 12.70
C LEU A 95 18.76 5.98 13.30
N SER A 96 19.48 5.01 12.74
CA SER A 96 20.86 4.60 13.03
C SER A 96 21.52 4.21 11.70
N PRO A 97 22.86 4.08 11.57
CA PRO A 97 23.45 3.60 10.32
C PRO A 97 22.82 2.28 9.89
N ASP A 98 22.10 2.34 8.78
CA ASP A 98 21.47 1.26 8.02
C ASP A 98 20.67 0.24 8.83
N GLU A 99 19.60 0.69 9.50
CA GLU A 99 18.64 -0.23 10.13
C GLU A 99 17.83 -0.98 9.06
N PHE A 100 18.28 -2.19 8.75
CA PHE A 100 17.57 -3.14 7.89
C PHE A 100 16.62 -4.03 8.70
N GLY A 101 15.40 -4.21 8.21
CA GLY A 101 14.44 -5.12 8.83
C GLY A 101 13.64 -5.93 7.82
N VAL A 102 13.33 -7.18 8.19
CA VAL A 102 12.41 -8.06 7.47
C VAL A 102 11.01 -7.81 7.97
N ARG A 103 10.05 -7.64 7.06
CA ARG A 103 8.66 -7.29 7.35
C ARG A 103 7.77 -8.50 7.11
N GLY A 104 6.89 -8.80 8.06
CA GLY A 104 5.67 -9.56 7.80
C GLY A 104 4.50 -8.60 7.68
N VAL A 105 3.59 -8.82 6.73
CA VAL A 105 2.43 -7.96 6.51
C VAL A 105 1.15 -8.78 6.67
N LEU A 106 0.23 -8.30 7.48
CA LEU A 106 -1.16 -8.75 7.52
C LEU A 106 -2.03 -7.55 7.15
N GLY A 107 -2.80 -7.67 6.08
CA GLY A 107 -3.62 -6.57 5.59
C GLY A 107 -5.04 -6.97 5.26
N LEU A 108 -5.91 -5.98 5.35
CA LEU A 108 -7.30 -6.02 4.91
C LEU A 108 -7.52 -4.82 4.00
N ALA A 109 -8.09 -5.05 2.83
CA ALA A 109 -8.48 -3.97 1.93
C ALA A 109 -9.97 -3.99 1.67
N TYR A 110 -10.53 -2.82 1.35
CA TYR A 110 -11.87 -2.65 0.83
C TYR A 110 -11.80 -1.82 -0.45
N TRP A 111 -12.25 -2.41 -1.54
CA TRP A 111 -12.34 -1.78 -2.85
C TRP A 111 -13.69 -1.13 -3.02
N LEU A 112 -13.69 0.19 -3.23
CA LEU A 112 -14.92 0.94 -3.38
C LEU A 112 -15.68 0.49 -4.64
N PRO A 113 -17.01 0.32 -4.56
CA PRO A 113 -17.81 0.00 -5.73
C PRO A 113 -17.70 1.11 -6.77
N ARG A 114 -17.56 0.74 -8.05
CA ARG A 114 -17.57 1.66 -9.21
C ARG A 114 -16.48 2.75 -9.18
N ASN A 115 -15.51 2.66 -8.26
CA ASN A 115 -14.42 3.63 -8.13
C ASN A 115 -13.08 2.89 -8.04
N PRO A 116 -12.02 3.35 -8.72
CA PRO A 116 -10.70 2.71 -8.66
C PRO A 116 -9.94 3.08 -7.37
N VAL A 117 -10.62 2.98 -6.22
CA VAL A 117 -10.09 3.36 -4.92
C VAL A 117 -10.12 2.16 -3.98
N GLU A 118 -8.97 1.88 -3.37
CA GLU A 118 -8.79 0.89 -2.31
C GLU A 118 -8.57 1.63 -0.99
N LEU A 119 -9.38 1.31 0.01
CA LEU A 119 -9.07 1.60 1.41
C LEU A 119 -8.37 0.39 1.99
N PHE A 120 -7.36 0.55 2.82
CA PHE A 120 -6.65 -0.60 3.39
C PHE A 120 -6.18 -0.32 4.82
N VAL A 121 -6.03 -1.38 5.59
CA VAL A 121 -5.39 -1.38 6.89
C VAL A 121 -4.35 -2.48 6.93
N GLU A 122 -3.19 -2.17 7.50
CA GLU A 122 -2.04 -3.08 7.60
C GLU A 122 -1.55 -3.14 9.04
N PHE A 123 -1.25 -4.35 9.49
CA PHE A 123 -0.46 -4.65 10.68
C PHE A 123 0.86 -5.29 10.22
N VAL A 124 1.99 -4.75 10.68
CA VAL A 124 3.30 -5.07 10.13
C VAL A 124 4.31 -5.39 11.23
N PRO A 125 4.46 -6.65 11.66
CA PRO A 125 5.61 -7.05 12.47
C PRO A 125 6.91 -6.94 11.66
N VAL A 126 7.97 -6.43 12.32
CA VAL A 126 9.29 -6.24 11.70
C VAL A 126 10.36 -6.86 12.58
N VAL A 127 11.20 -7.72 12.01
CA VAL A 127 12.43 -8.19 12.63
C VAL A 127 13.58 -7.35 12.09
N ARG A 128 14.11 -6.45 12.92
CA ARG A 128 15.32 -5.68 12.60
C ARG A 128 16.52 -6.60 12.77
N VAL A 129 17.41 -6.60 11.77
CA VAL A 129 18.58 -7.49 11.73
C VAL A 129 19.85 -6.72 12.02
N ALA A 130 19.95 -5.49 11.50
CA ALA A 130 21.10 -4.62 11.69
C ALA A 130 20.65 -3.30 12.33
N PRO A 131 21.48 -2.66 13.18
CA PRO A 131 22.76 -3.15 13.71
C PRO A 131 22.62 -4.19 14.84
N TRP A 132 21.43 -4.33 15.43
CA TRP A 132 21.12 -5.33 16.46
C TRP A 132 19.75 -5.94 16.23
N ALA A 133 19.64 -7.24 16.55
CA ALA A 133 18.39 -7.97 16.45
C ALA A 133 17.35 -7.39 17.41
N SER A 134 16.23 -6.92 16.88
CA SER A 134 15.10 -6.46 17.69
C SER A 134 13.79 -6.58 16.92
N VAL A 135 12.68 -6.61 17.66
CA VAL A 135 11.34 -6.65 17.06
C VAL A 135 10.73 -5.25 17.07
N GLY A 136 10.11 -4.88 15.96
CA GLY A 136 9.29 -3.70 15.81
C GLY A 136 7.88 -4.07 15.38
N LEU A 137 6.96 -3.16 15.64
CA LEU A 137 5.61 -3.22 15.12
C LEU A 137 5.34 -1.92 14.35
N GLY A 138 4.81 -2.09 13.15
CA GLY A 138 4.30 -1.02 12.32
C GLY A 138 2.89 -1.34 11.85
N GLY A 139 2.35 -0.47 11.01
CA GLY A 139 1.00 -0.60 10.51
C GLY A 139 0.36 0.76 10.30
N GLY A 140 -0.83 0.75 9.72
CA GLY A 140 -1.55 1.97 9.42
C GLY A 140 -2.81 1.71 8.62
N ILE A 141 -3.56 2.79 8.41
CA ILE A 141 -4.71 2.85 7.51
C ILE A 141 -4.34 3.74 6.33
N GLY A 142 -4.76 3.36 5.14
CA GLY A 142 -4.43 4.11 3.94
C GLY A 142 -5.48 4.01 2.87
N LEU A 143 -5.22 4.75 1.79
CA LEU A 143 -5.99 4.72 0.57
C LEU A 143 -5.06 4.70 -0.64
N ARG A 144 -5.45 4.00 -1.71
CA ARG A 144 -4.75 3.97 -3.00
C ARG A 144 -5.73 4.21 -4.13
N TYR A 145 -5.37 5.07 -5.06
CA TYR A 145 -6.06 5.26 -6.33
C TYR A 145 -5.35 4.45 -7.42
N TYR A 146 -6.10 3.66 -8.19
CA TYR A 146 -5.56 2.79 -9.23
C TYR A 146 -5.67 3.40 -10.63
N PHE A 147 -4.53 3.46 -11.31
CA PHE A 147 -4.43 3.79 -12.71
C PHE A 147 -4.61 2.51 -13.52
N ILE A 148 -5.85 2.22 -13.88
CA ILE A 148 -6.22 1.02 -14.63
C ILE A 148 -5.90 1.27 -16.10
N LYS A 149 -5.13 0.38 -16.73
CA LYS A 149 -4.81 0.48 -18.16
C LYS A 149 -6.04 0.05 -18.98
N SER A 150 -6.47 0.90 -19.91
CA SER A 150 -7.60 0.63 -20.81
C SER A 150 -7.34 -0.54 -21.74
#